data_AF-A0A974PPB6-F1
#
_entry.id   AF-A0A974PPB6-F1
#
_cell.length_a   1.000
_cell.length_b   1.000
_cell.length_c   1.000
_cell.angle_alpha   90.00
_cell.angle_beta   90.00
_cell.angle_gamma   90.00
#
_symmetry.space_group_name_H-M   'P 1'
#
loop_
_entity.id
_entity.type
_entity.pdbx_description
1 polymer ?
#
loop_
_entity_poly.entity_id
_entity_poly.type
_entity_poly.pdbx_seq_one_letter_code
_entity_poly.pdbx_strand_id
1 'polypeptide(L)'
;MLGDPSKENWALDSAASTYANVMIDACRTAGFEPRVNARCNSFEVVRALVRSGCSISITPKLRAHDCDGGLVLKATRPRMVRQLSIAYRRGETRNPSIAAFIAQLHAAVRVFPAD
;
A
#
# COMPACT_ATOMS: atom_id res chain seq x y z
N MET A 1 9.41 18.58 -5.06
CA MET A 1 10.30 17.81 -4.15
C MET A 1 9.51 17.54 -2.88
N LEU A 2 9.18 16.29 -2.54
CA LEU A 2 8.62 15.97 -1.21
C LEU A 2 9.63 16.41 -0.14
N GLY A 3 9.16 17.13 0.89
CA GLY A 3 9.96 17.59 2.01
C GLY A 3 10.45 16.45 2.91
N ASP A 4 11.02 16.83 4.06
CA ASP A 4 11.42 15.89 5.10
C ASP A 4 10.17 15.21 5.70
N PRO A 5 9.98 13.89 5.51
CA PRO A 5 8.77 13.19 5.94
C PRO A 5 8.55 13.20 7.46
N SER A 6 9.58 13.50 8.27
CA SER A 6 9.46 13.68 9.70
C SER A 6 8.71 14.96 10.11
N LYS A 7 8.60 15.93 9.19
CA LYS A 7 7.93 17.22 9.41
C LYS A 7 6.52 17.29 8.83
N GLU A 8 6.14 16.29 8.04
CA GLU A 8 4.85 16.22 7.36
C GLU A 8 3.76 15.66 8.27
N ASN A 9 2.50 15.97 7.96
CA ASN A 9 1.35 15.34 8.58
C ASN A 9 1.01 14.04 7.85
N TRP A 10 0.63 13.00 8.59
CA TRP A 10 0.38 11.66 8.07
C TRP A 10 -1.09 11.27 8.17
N ALA A 11 -1.68 10.87 7.04
CA ALA A 11 -2.97 10.20 7.00
C ALA A 11 -2.74 8.70 6.85
N LEU A 12 -3.30 7.89 7.75
CA LEU A 12 -3.16 6.43 7.73
C LEU A 12 -4.52 5.78 7.50
N ASP A 13 -4.53 4.68 6.76
CA ASP A 13 -5.72 3.83 6.69
C ASP A 13 -5.80 2.93 7.94
N SER A 14 -6.89 3.05 8.71
CA SER A 14 -7.21 2.25 9.90
C SER A 14 -8.02 0.99 9.61
N ALA A 15 -8.52 0.77 8.39
CA ALA A 15 -9.27 -0.43 8.03
C ALA A 15 -8.42 -1.71 8.05
N ALA A 16 -7.09 -1.57 8.05
CA ALA A 16 -6.16 -2.65 8.33
C ALA A 16 -5.13 -2.19 9.37
N SER A 17 -5.36 -2.51 10.64
CA SER A 17 -4.43 -2.18 11.76
C SER A 17 -2.99 -2.60 11.45
N THR A 18 -2.79 -3.72 10.75
CA THR A 18 -1.48 -4.19 10.29
C THR A 18 -0.79 -3.22 9.33
N TYR A 19 -1.52 -2.59 8.41
CA TYR A 19 -0.92 -1.68 7.43
C TYR A 19 -0.47 -0.37 8.08
N ALA A 20 -1.31 0.20 8.95
CA ALA A 20 -0.96 1.38 9.73
C ALA A 20 0.27 1.15 10.62
N ASN A 21 0.34 -0.01 11.29
CA ASN A 21 1.47 -0.35 12.14
C ASN A 21 2.77 -0.48 11.34
N VAL A 22 2.74 -1.15 10.17
CA VAL A 22 3.91 -1.26 9.29
C VAL A 22 4.44 0.11 8.85
N MET A 23 3.56 1.08 8.58
CA MET A 23 3.99 2.45 8.25
C MET A 23 4.62 3.17 9.44
N ILE A 24 4.02 3.05 10.62
CA ILE A 24 4.53 3.65 11.87
C ILE A 24 5.91 3.06 12.20
N ASP A 25 6.06 1.74 12.14
CA ASP A 25 7.32 1.05 12.42
C ASP A 25 8.40 1.38 11.39
N ALA A 26 8.03 1.58 10.12
CA ALA A 26 8.94 2.06 9.09
C ALA A 26 9.44 3.48 9.38
N CYS A 27 8.57 4.39 9.84
CA CYS A 27 8.98 5.73 10.26
C CYS A 27 9.94 5.67 11.45
N ARG A 28 9.62 4.84 12.47
CA ARG A 28 10.47 4.65 13.65
C ARG A 28 11.84 4.10 13.29
N THR A 29 11.88 3.14 12.38
CA THR A 29 13.14 2.57 11.86
C THR A 29 13.94 3.61 11.08
N ALA A 30 13.27 4.57 10.43
CA ALA A 30 13.90 5.73 9.79
C ALA A 30 14.28 6.84 10.79
N GLY A 31 14.01 6.67 12.09
CA GLY A 31 14.45 7.56 13.16
C GLY A 31 13.45 8.62 13.59
N PHE A 32 12.16 8.53 13.22
CA PHE A 32 11.14 9.49 13.65
C PHE A 32 9.77 8.86 13.93
N GLU A 33 8.97 9.49 14.80
CA GLU A 33 7.57 9.14 15.00
C GLU A 33 6.69 9.97 14.04
N PRO A 34 5.80 9.36 13.24
CA PRO A 34 4.98 10.10 12.28
C PRO A 34 3.90 10.92 13.01
N ARG A 35 3.70 12.17 12.57
CA ARG A 35 2.61 13.03 13.07
C ARG A 35 1.29 12.66 12.40
N VAL A 36 0.61 11.67 12.96
CA VAL A 36 -0.67 11.18 12.42
C VAL A 36 -1.79 12.19 12.70
N ASN A 37 -2.28 12.88 11.67
CA ASN A 37 -3.39 13.84 11.78
C ASN A 37 -4.75 13.25 11.37
N ALA A 38 -4.75 12.10 10.69
CA ALA A 38 -5.97 11.42 10.28
C ALA A 38 -5.79 9.89 10.31
N ARG A 39 -6.82 9.21 10.81
CA ARG A 39 -7.00 7.76 10.69
C ARG A 39 -8.31 7.53 9.96
N CYS A 40 -8.24 6.92 8.79
CA CYS A 40 -9.36 6.84 7.86
C CYS A 40 -9.74 5.38 7.60
N ASN A 41 -11.02 5.08 7.44
CA ASN A 41 -11.49 3.71 7.23
C ASN A 41 -11.40 3.23 5.76
N SER A 42 -10.73 3.98 4.88
CA SER A 42 -10.46 3.54 3.52
C SER A 42 -9.32 4.34 2.88
N PHE A 43 -8.63 3.70 1.93
CA PHE A 43 -7.61 4.32 1.09
C PHE A 43 -8.14 5.53 0.31
N GLU A 44 -9.40 5.53 -0.14
CA GLU A 44 -9.95 6.66 -0.90
C GLU A 44 -10.06 7.93 -0.05
N VAL A 45 -10.37 7.80 1.24
CA VAL A 45 -10.41 8.94 2.16
C VAL A 45 -8.98 9.44 2.44
N VAL A 46 -8.02 8.55 2.67
CA VAL A 46 -6.60 8.92 2.80
C VAL A 46 -6.14 9.67 1.54
N ARG A 47 -6.47 9.13 0.36
CA ARG A 47 -6.12 9.71 -0.94
C ARG A 47 -6.71 11.10 -1.14
N ALA A 48 -7.96 11.32 -0.73
CA ALA A 48 -8.60 12.63 -0.77
C ALA A 48 -7.87 13.65 0.12
N LEU A 49 -7.45 13.26 1.33
CA LEU A 49 -6.66 14.11 2.24
C LEU A 49 -5.26 14.44 1.71
N VAL A 50 -4.62 13.48 1.04
CA VAL A 50 -3.33 13.74 0.38
C VAL A 50 -3.51 14.68 -0.81
N ARG A 51 -4.58 14.49 -1.61
CA ARG A 51 -4.91 15.39 -2.73
C ARG A 51 -5.22 16.82 -2.28
N SER A 52 -5.79 17.01 -1.10
CA SER A 52 -6.04 18.35 -0.55
C SER A 52 -4.76 19.04 -0.02
N GLY A 53 -3.60 18.37 -0.06
CA GLY A 53 -2.33 18.89 0.44
C GLY A 53 -2.23 18.91 1.96
N CYS A 54 -3.15 18.25 2.68
CA CYS A 54 -3.19 18.28 4.14
C CYS A 54 -2.28 17.23 4.79
N SER A 55 -1.94 16.16 4.06
CA SER A 55 -1.18 15.02 4.58
C SER A 55 -0.36 14.32 3.48
N ILE A 56 0.60 13.51 3.91
CA ILE A 56 1.23 12.46 3.10
C ILE A 56 0.78 11.08 3.59
N SER A 57 1.04 10.05 2.78
CA SER A 57 0.82 8.65 3.16
C SER A 57 1.71 7.72 2.34
N ILE A 58 1.79 6.45 2.76
CA ILE A 58 2.34 5.37 1.94
C ILE A 58 1.14 4.63 1.34
N THR A 59 1.25 4.21 0.09
CA THR A 59 0.26 3.35 -0.57
C THR A 59 0.96 2.17 -1.24
N PRO A 60 0.40 0.95 -1.23
CA PRO A 60 0.95 -0.16 -2.01
C PRO A 60 0.92 0.20 -3.50
N LYS A 61 1.96 -0.19 -4.25
CA LYS A 61 2.01 0.04 -5.72
C LYS A 61 0.75 -0.46 -6.45
N LEU A 62 0.19 -1.59 -6.00
CA LEU A 62 -1.05 -2.17 -6.54
C LEU A 62 -2.29 -1.26 -6.38
N ARG A 63 -2.21 -0.21 -5.56
CA ARG A 63 -3.27 0.80 -5.38
C ARG A 63 -2.87 2.17 -5.93
N ALA A 64 -1.70 2.26 -6.55
CA ALA A 64 -1.17 3.51 -7.07
C ALA A 64 -1.72 3.84 -8.48
N HIS A 65 -2.74 3.12 -8.94
CA HIS A 65 -3.42 3.35 -10.21
C HIS A 65 -4.18 4.69 -10.20
N ASP A 66 -4.39 5.24 -11.40
CA ASP A 66 -5.20 6.44 -11.64
C ASP A 66 -4.76 7.69 -10.85
N CYS A 67 -3.46 7.88 -10.62
CA CYS A 67 -2.95 9.15 -10.08
C CYS A 67 -3.10 10.28 -11.11
N ASP A 68 -4.33 10.69 -11.37
CA ASP A 68 -4.66 11.84 -12.19
C ASP A 68 -4.11 13.10 -11.52
N GLY A 69 -3.17 13.75 -12.21
CA GLY A 69 -2.78 15.17 -12.18
C GLY A 69 -2.40 15.87 -10.86
N GLY A 70 -2.75 15.34 -9.69
CA GLY A 70 -2.67 16.04 -8.40
C GLY A 70 -1.96 15.29 -7.29
N LEU A 71 -1.36 14.13 -7.60
CA LEU A 71 -0.59 13.34 -6.65
C LEU A 71 0.80 13.05 -7.22
N VAL A 72 1.81 13.18 -6.38
CA VAL A 72 3.19 12.78 -6.71
C VAL A 72 3.52 11.52 -5.94
N LEU A 73 3.74 10.42 -6.67
CA LEU A 73 4.20 9.16 -6.09
C LEU A 73 5.73 9.17 -5.99
N LYS A 74 6.24 8.71 -4.84
CA LYS A 74 7.67 8.48 -4.63
C LYS A 74 7.90 7.09 -4.05
N ALA A 75 8.96 6.44 -4.51
CA ALA A 75 9.40 5.19 -3.91
C ALA A 75 9.88 5.43 -2.47
N THR A 76 9.54 4.51 -1.57
CA THR A 76 10.03 4.52 -0.19
C THR A 76 11.52 4.13 -0.15
N ARG A 77 12.25 4.65 0.85
CA ARG A 77 13.65 4.31 1.13
C ARG A 77 13.82 4.04 2.62
N PRO A 78 14.27 2.85 3.04
CA PRO A 78 14.50 1.67 2.21
C PRO A 78 13.21 1.17 1.52
N ARG A 79 13.35 0.40 0.43
CA ARG A 79 12.21 -0.14 -0.33
C ARG A 79 11.37 -1.00 0.61
N MET A 80 10.09 -0.67 0.75
CA MET A 80 9.13 -1.50 1.47
C MET A 80 8.49 -2.51 0.52
N VAL A 81 8.65 -3.80 0.82
CA VAL A 81 8.11 -4.88 -0.02
C VAL A 81 7.03 -5.62 0.75
N ARG A 82 5.89 -5.83 0.08
CA ARG A 82 4.80 -6.65 0.60
C ARG A 82 4.66 -7.89 -0.27
N GLN A 83 4.70 -9.07 0.36
CA GLN A 83 4.41 -10.33 -0.31
C GLN A 83 2.91 -10.64 -0.22
N LEU A 84 2.32 -11.01 -1.35
CA LEU A 84 0.96 -11.54 -1.46
C LEU A 84 1.05 -13.04 -1.73
N SER A 85 0.29 -13.83 -0.98
CA SER A 85 0.30 -15.28 -1.08
C SER A 85 -1.11 -15.80 -1.34
N ILE A 86 -1.22 -16.87 -2.12
CA ILE A 86 -2.45 -17.61 -2.34
C ILE A 86 -2.44 -18.81 -1.39
N ALA A 87 -3.50 -18.99 -0.60
CA ALA A 87 -3.64 -20.10 0.32
C ALA A 87 -4.88 -20.94 -0.03
N TYR A 88 -4.71 -22.25 -0.10
CA TYR A 88 -5.76 -23.23 -0.35
C TYR A 88 -5.41 -24.55 0.33
N ARG A 89 -6.40 -25.42 0.56
CA ARG A 89 -6.17 -26.72 1.21
C ARG A 89 -5.28 -27.61 0.33
N ARG A 90 -4.38 -28.37 0.94
CA ARG A 90 -3.56 -29.35 0.22
C ARG A 90 -4.45 -30.33 -0.57
N GLY A 91 -4.15 -30.50 -1.86
CA GLY A 91 -4.88 -31.41 -2.75
C GLY A 91 -6.11 -30.80 -3.45
N GLU A 92 -6.43 -29.54 -3.17
CA GLU A 92 -7.60 -28.84 -3.71
C GLU A 92 -7.40 -28.37 -5.17
N THR A 93 -6.16 -28.38 -5.68
CA THR A 93 -5.86 -28.11 -7.09
C THR A 93 -6.42 -29.16 -8.07
N ARG A 94 -6.99 -30.26 -7.57
CA ARG A 94 -7.77 -31.21 -8.36
C ARG A 94 -9.12 -30.64 -8.80
N ASN A 95 -9.65 -29.65 -8.09
CA ASN A 95 -10.85 -28.94 -8.49
C ASN A 95 -10.50 -28.01 -9.68
N PRO A 96 -11.10 -28.21 -10.87
CA PRO A 96 -10.77 -27.43 -12.07
C PRO A 96 -10.96 -25.92 -11.87
N SER A 97 -11.97 -25.51 -11.10
CA SER A 97 -12.24 -24.09 -10.83
C SER A 97 -11.13 -23.43 -10.01
N ILE A 98 -10.56 -24.16 -9.04
CA ILE A 98 -9.48 -23.67 -8.18
C ILE A 98 -8.17 -23.63 -8.95
N ALA A 99 -7.88 -24.66 -9.73
CA ALA A 99 -6.71 -24.68 -10.62
C ALA A 99 -6.77 -23.52 -11.63
N ALA A 100 -7.93 -23.30 -12.27
CA ALA A 100 -8.13 -22.21 -13.22
C ALA A 100 -7.94 -20.85 -12.55
N PHE A 101 -8.53 -20.62 -11.37
CA PHE A 101 -8.39 -19.37 -10.64
C PHE A 101 -6.93 -19.06 -10.27
N ILE A 102 -6.19 -20.04 -9.75
CA ILE A 102 -4.76 -19.89 -9.41
C ILE A 102 -3.94 -19.56 -10.66
N ALA A 103 -4.18 -20.26 -11.78
CA ALA A 103 -3.50 -20.00 -13.03
C ALA A 103 -3.76 -18.56 -13.54
N GLN A 104 -5.01 -18.10 -13.47
CA GLN A 104 -5.37 -16.73 -13.86
C GLN A 104 -4.74 -15.68 -12.95
N LEU A 105 -4.70 -15.90 -11.63
CA LEU A 105 -3.99 -15.00 -10.72
C LEU A 105 -2.50 -14.88 -11.07
N HIS A 106 -1.82 -16.00 -11.33
CA HIS A 106 -0.42 -15.96 -11.74
C HIS A 106 -0.21 -15.28 -13.10
N ALA A 107 -1.11 -15.49 -14.06
CA ALA A 107 -1.07 -14.80 -15.35
C ALA A 107 -1.23 -13.28 -15.19
N ALA A 108 -2.18 -12.84 -14.36
CA ALA A 108 -2.42 -11.41 -14.09
C ALA A 108 -1.22 -10.70 -13.45
N VAL A 109 -0.47 -11.38 -12.57
CA VAL A 109 0.74 -10.81 -11.95
C VAL A 109 1.85 -10.54 -12.98
N ARG A 110 1.95 -11.34 -14.06
CA ARG A 110 2.95 -11.10 -15.13
C ARG A 110 2.70 -9.82 -15.92
N VAL A 111 1.46 -9.32 -15.89
CA VAL A 111 1.05 -8.08 -16.55
C VAL A 111 1.35 -6.86 -15.66
N PHE A 112 1.56 -7.08 -14.36
CA PHE A 112 2.06 -6.02 -13.47
C PHE A 112 3.56 -5.84 -13.70
N PRO A 113 4.03 -4.65 -14.13
CA PRO A 113 5.45 -4.42 -14.28
C PRO A 113 6.14 -4.60 -12.93
N ALA A 114 7.07 -5.55 -12.89
CA ALA A 114 8.07 -5.64 -11.85
C ALA A 114 9.04 -4.47 -12.09
N ASP A 115 9.08 -3.50 -11.17
CA ASP A 115 10.21 -2.56 -11.12
C ASP A 115 11.38 -3.23 -10.39
#